data_AF-A0A4R5W439-F1
#
_entry.id   AF-A0A4R5W439-F1
#
_cell.length_a   1.000
_cell.length_b   1.000
_cell.length_c   1.000
_cell.angle_alpha   90.00
_cell.angle_beta   90.00
_cell.angle_gamma   90.00
#
_symmetry.space_group_name_H-M   'P 1'
#
loop_
_entity.id
_entity.type
_entity.pdbx_description
1 polymer ?
#
loop_
_entity_poly.entity_id
_entity_poly.type
_entity_poly.pdbx_seq_one_letter_code
_entity_poly.pdbx_strand_id
1 'polypeptide(L)'
;MNKFGNDFEWLMKHGVHLINFNPEQLQELIDEEKLAELPKIEFNEEVVRMLSQYLVGNTSGTAEELMAMDASDRRRALWTWVDLIKDPDECRYIAKYVVGLN
;
A
#
# COMPACT_ATOMS: atom_id res chain seq x y z
N MET A 1 -25.53 7.26 -2.98
CA MET A 1 -24.86 6.71 -1.78
C MET A 1 -23.40 6.56 -2.16
N ASN A 2 -22.48 7.27 -1.52
CA ASN A 2 -21.05 7.07 -1.82
C ASN A 2 -20.76 5.60 -1.51
N LYS A 3 -20.30 4.84 -2.50
CA LYS A 3 -20.15 3.38 -2.39
C LYS A 3 -18.93 2.99 -1.52
N PHE A 4 -18.29 3.99 -0.93
CA PHE A 4 -17.00 3.97 -0.28
C PHE A 4 -17.14 4.66 1.08
N GLY A 5 -16.76 3.95 2.16
CA GLY A 5 -16.74 4.50 3.51
C GLY A 5 -15.59 5.50 3.73
N ASN A 6 -15.58 6.15 4.90
CA ASN A 6 -14.56 7.16 5.27
C ASN A 6 -13.11 6.64 5.11
N ASP A 7 -12.88 5.34 5.30
CA ASP A 7 -11.55 4.73 5.18
C ASP A 7 -11.05 4.67 3.74
N PHE A 8 -11.96 4.46 2.78
CA PHE A 8 -11.61 4.46 1.36
C PHE A 8 -11.37 5.89 0.86
N GLU A 9 -12.09 6.88 1.37
CA GLU A 9 -11.77 8.29 1.11
C GLU A 9 -10.38 8.66 1.64
N TRP A 10 -10.02 8.16 2.83
CA TRP A 10 -8.66 8.31 3.36
C TRP A 10 -7.62 7.61 2.47
N LEU A 11 -7.89 6.39 2.01
CA LEU A 11 -7.02 5.67 1.08
C LEU A 11 -6.78 6.49 -0.20
N MET A 12 -7.84 7.04 -0.81
CA MET A 12 -7.71 7.83 -2.04
C MET A 12 -6.98 9.16 -1.82
N LYS A 13 -7.11 9.75 -0.63
CA LYS A 13 -6.42 10.99 -0.27
C LYS A 13 -4.91 10.79 -0.13
N HIS A 14 -4.47 9.68 0.46
CA HIS A 14 -3.05 9.44 0.77
C HIS A 14 -2.36 8.55 -0.28
N GLY A 15 -3.11 7.62 -0.88
CA GLY A 15 -2.71 6.79 -2.01
C GLY A 15 -2.95 7.52 -3.33
N VAL A 16 -2.34 8.68 -3.50
CA VAL A 16 -2.66 9.64 -4.58
C VAL A 16 -2.58 9.04 -6.00
N HIS A 17 -1.79 7.99 -6.22
CA HIS A 17 -1.66 7.36 -7.54
C HIS A 17 -2.77 6.34 -7.84
N LEU A 18 -3.60 6.00 -6.83
CA LEU A 18 -4.77 5.14 -7.00
C LEU A 18 -5.85 5.77 -7.88
N ILE A 19 -5.76 7.09 -8.16
CA ILE A 19 -6.62 7.78 -9.14
C ILE A 19 -6.56 7.14 -10.54
N ASN A 20 -5.52 6.36 -10.84
CA ASN A 20 -5.37 5.62 -12.10
C ASN A 20 -6.22 4.35 -12.18
N PHE A 21 -6.85 3.93 -11.09
CA PHE A 21 -7.73 2.76 -11.05
C PHE A 21 -9.19 3.21 -11.01
N ASN A 22 -10.06 2.44 -11.68
CA ASN A 22 -11.48 2.58 -11.46
C ASN A 22 -11.89 1.94 -10.11
N PRO A 23 -13.07 2.27 -9.58
CA PRO A 23 -13.45 1.80 -8.26
C PRO A 23 -13.59 0.28 -8.15
N GLU A 24 -14.04 -0.41 -9.21
CA GLU A 24 -14.12 -1.86 -9.25
C GLU A 24 -12.74 -2.52 -9.14
N GLN A 25 -11.72 -2.00 -9.84
CA GLN A 25 -10.34 -2.47 -9.73
C GLN A 25 -9.79 -2.27 -8.31
N LEU A 26 -10.09 -1.12 -7.69
CA LEU A 26 -9.66 -0.88 -6.31
C LEU A 26 -10.33 -1.84 -5.33
N GLN A 27 -11.61 -2.18 -5.54
CA GLN A 27 -12.30 -3.18 -4.74
C GLN A 27 -11.72 -4.59 -4.93
N GLU A 28 -11.16 -4.92 -6.09
CA GLU A 28 -10.48 -6.20 -6.32
C GLU A 28 -9.08 -6.24 -5.71
N LEU A 29 -8.41 -5.09 -5.62
CA LEU A 29 -7.05 -4.98 -5.09
C LEU A 29 -7.00 -4.83 -3.57
N ILE A 30 -7.90 -4.05 -2.97
CA ILE A 30 -7.80 -3.62 -1.58
C ILE A 30 -8.75 -4.39 -0.68
N ASP A 31 -8.24 -4.85 0.46
CA ASP A 31 -9.02 -5.40 1.55
C ASP A 31 -9.62 -4.26 2.40
N GLU A 32 -10.92 -4.05 2.26
CA GLU A 32 -11.64 -2.97 2.95
C GLU A 32 -11.71 -3.18 4.47
N GLU A 33 -11.73 -4.43 4.95
CA GLU A 33 -11.76 -4.73 6.38
C GLU A 33 -10.41 -4.39 7.02
N LYS A 34 -9.32 -4.78 6.36
CA LYS A 34 -7.95 -4.46 6.79
C LYS A 34 -7.67 -2.96 6.70
N LEU A 35 -8.22 -2.29 5.69
CA LEU A 35 -8.16 -0.85 5.58
C LEU A 35 -8.87 -0.14 6.74
N ALA A 36 -10.02 -0.65 7.19
CA ALA A 36 -10.74 -0.10 8.34
C ALA A 36 -9.97 -0.30 9.66
N GLU A 37 -9.23 -1.39 9.79
CA GLU A 37 -8.37 -1.67 10.96
C GLU A 37 -7.07 -0.84 10.98
N LEU A 38 -6.64 -0.30 9.83
CA LEU A 38 -5.37 0.42 9.71
C LEU A 38 -5.39 1.76 10.47
N PRO A 39 -4.47 1.99 11.44
CA PRO A 39 -4.38 3.27 12.15
C PRO A 39 -4.12 4.45 11.20
N LYS A 40 -4.90 5.51 11.31
CA LYS A 40 -4.77 6.73 10.48
C LYS A 40 -3.69 7.67 11.05
N ILE A 41 -2.45 7.22 10.98
CA ILE A 41 -1.26 7.94 11.45
C ILE A 41 -0.34 8.26 10.26
N GLU A 42 0.49 9.30 10.40
CA GLU A 42 1.41 9.78 9.36
C GLU A 42 2.26 8.68 8.73
N PHE A 43 2.77 7.74 9.53
CA PHE A 43 3.51 6.58 9.02
C PHE A 43 2.69 5.77 8.01
N ASN A 44 1.41 5.49 8.31
CA ASN A 44 0.56 4.71 7.43
C ASN A 44 0.08 5.51 6.21
N GLU A 45 -0.03 6.84 6.33
CA GLU A 45 -0.27 7.71 5.18
C GLU A 45 0.86 7.57 4.14
N GLU A 46 2.10 7.59 4.62
CA GLU A 46 3.29 7.44 3.77
C GLU A 46 3.41 6.02 3.19
N VAL A 47 3.13 5.00 3.99
CA VAL A 47 3.10 3.60 3.53
C VAL A 47 2.07 3.39 2.41
N VAL A 48 0.90 4.01 2.51
CA VAL A 48 -0.14 3.96 1.47
C VAL A 48 0.25 4.77 0.24
N ARG A 49 0.92 5.91 0.40
CA ARG A 49 1.48 6.68 -0.72
C ARG A 49 2.47 5.82 -1.52
N MET A 50 3.40 5.17 -0.84
CA MET A 50 4.37 4.25 -1.46
C MET A 50 3.68 3.05 -2.12
N LEU A 51 2.67 2.46 -1.48
CA LEU A 51 1.88 1.38 -2.09
C LEU A 51 1.24 1.83 -3.40
N SER A 52 0.64 3.03 -3.41
CA SER A 52 -0.02 3.56 -4.61
C SER A 52 0.96 3.75 -5.76
N GLN A 53 2.22 4.14 -5.48
CA GLN A 53 3.29 4.20 -6.48
C GLN A 53 3.65 2.84 -7.04
N TYR A 54 3.79 1.85 -6.16
CA TYR A 54 4.13 0.49 -6.55
C TYR A 54 3.06 -0.12 -7.47
N LEU A 55 1.78 0.02 -7.09
CA LEU A 55 0.65 -0.53 -7.83
C LEU A 55 0.52 0.05 -9.26
N VAL A 56 0.97 1.29 -9.50
CA VAL A 56 1.01 1.88 -10.84
C VAL A 56 2.31 1.60 -11.61
N GLY A 57 3.17 0.73 -11.06
CA GLY A 57 4.38 0.24 -11.71
C GLY A 57 5.67 0.98 -11.37
N ASN A 58 5.67 1.96 -10.45
CA ASN A 58 6.90 2.66 -10.04
C ASN A 58 7.76 1.83 -9.08
N THR A 59 8.22 0.66 -9.53
CA THR A 59 8.90 -0.31 -8.66
C THR A 59 10.23 0.20 -8.12
N SER A 60 11.07 0.82 -8.97
CA SER A 60 12.39 1.29 -8.57
C SER A 60 12.32 2.45 -7.58
N GLY A 61 11.50 3.47 -7.85
CA GLY A 61 11.36 4.62 -6.96
C GLY A 61 10.80 4.20 -5.60
N THR A 62 9.78 3.34 -5.60
CA THR A 62 9.24 2.82 -4.34
C THR A 62 10.26 1.98 -3.56
N ALA A 63 11.08 1.17 -4.24
CA ALA A 63 12.12 0.40 -3.57
C ALA A 63 13.21 1.30 -2.95
N GLU A 64 13.59 2.39 -3.62
CA GLU A 64 14.53 3.38 -3.07
C GLU A 64 13.98 4.04 -1.80
N GLU A 65 12.70 4.45 -1.82
CA GLU A 65 12.03 5.03 -0.66
C GLU A 65 11.95 4.04 0.52
N LEU A 66 11.54 2.79 0.26
CA LEU A 66 11.53 1.74 1.28
C LEU A 66 12.93 1.48 1.85
N MET A 67 13.96 1.47 1.02
CA MET A 67 15.34 1.20 1.44
C MET A 67 15.95 2.35 2.26
N ALA A 68 15.43 3.57 2.14
CA ALA A 68 15.81 4.71 2.95
C ALA A 68 15.25 4.64 4.39
N MET A 69 14.21 3.83 4.62
CA MET A 69 13.69 3.56 5.95
C MET A 69 14.63 2.66 6.75
N ASP A 70 14.54 2.73 8.08
CA ASP A 70 15.18 1.74 8.93
C ASP A 70 14.58 0.34 8.69
N ALA A 71 15.32 -0.69 9.07
CA ALA A 71 14.93 -2.06 8.77
C ALA A 71 13.62 -2.50 9.45
N SER A 72 13.27 -1.93 10.62
CA SER A 72 12.01 -2.22 11.31
C SER A 72 10.84 -1.59 10.57
N ASP A 73 10.94 -0.32 10.23
CA ASP A 73 9.92 0.44 9.52
C ASP A 73 9.68 -0.11 8.12
N ARG A 74 10.75 -0.48 7.41
CA ARG A 74 10.65 -1.14 6.11
C ARG A 74 9.88 -2.46 6.18
N ARG A 75 10.15 -3.28 7.19
CA ARG A 75 9.36 -4.51 7.42
C ARG A 75 7.92 -4.15 7.71
N ARG A 76 7.67 -3.21 8.63
CA ARG A 76 6.31 -2.78 9.00
C ARG A 76 5.53 -2.29 7.78
N ALA A 77 6.13 -1.48 6.92
CA ALA A 77 5.51 -1.01 5.68
C ALA A 77 5.05 -2.17 4.78
N LEU A 78 5.92 -3.17 4.55
CA LEU A 78 5.57 -4.33 3.75
C LEU A 78 4.50 -5.21 4.38
N TRP A 79 4.53 -5.41 5.70
CA TRP A 79 3.47 -6.12 6.41
C TRP A 79 2.13 -5.41 6.26
N THR A 80 2.12 -4.07 6.39
CA THR A 80 0.93 -3.27 6.11
C THR A 80 0.43 -3.46 4.68
N TRP A 81 1.30 -3.56 3.68
CA TRP A 81 0.87 -3.82 2.30
C TRP A 81 0.28 -5.21 2.11
N VAL A 82 0.91 -6.22 2.70
CA VAL A 82 0.42 -7.60 2.67
C VAL A 82 -0.98 -7.69 3.31
N ASP A 83 -1.23 -6.93 4.37
CA ASP A 83 -2.56 -6.87 5.00
C ASP A 83 -3.57 -6.11 4.13
N LEU A 84 -3.16 -5.03 3.44
CA LEU A 84 -4.07 -4.19 2.67
C LEU A 84 -4.42 -4.73 1.29
N ILE A 85 -3.57 -5.57 0.68
CA ILE A 85 -3.80 -6.10 -0.66
C ILE A 85 -4.43 -7.49 -0.55
N LYS A 86 -5.50 -7.72 -1.32
CA LYS A 86 -6.21 -9.00 -1.36
C LYS A 86 -5.37 -10.16 -1.88
N ASP A 87 -4.44 -9.88 -2.79
CA ASP A 87 -3.42 -10.82 -3.25
C ASP A 87 -2.01 -10.39 -2.81
N PRO A 88 -1.49 -10.94 -1.69
CA PRO A 88 -0.14 -10.65 -1.21
C PRO A 88 0.99 -11.03 -2.17
N ASP A 89 0.76 -11.93 -3.14
CA ASP A 89 1.80 -12.31 -4.09
C ASP A 89 2.22 -11.12 -4.98
N GLU A 90 1.36 -10.11 -5.13
CA GLU A 90 1.69 -8.83 -5.78
C GLU A 90 2.85 -8.09 -5.08
N CYS A 91 3.01 -8.23 -3.76
CA CYS A 91 4.11 -7.65 -3.00
C CYS A 91 5.39 -8.49 -3.00
N ARG A 92 5.35 -9.73 -3.51
CA ARG A 92 6.44 -10.69 -3.32
C ARG A 92 7.75 -10.21 -3.91
N TYR A 93 7.71 -9.61 -5.11
CA TYR A 93 8.92 -9.14 -5.78
C TYR A 93 9.64 -8.06 -4.97
N ILE A 94 8.92 -7.01 -4.59
CA ILE A 94 9.50 -5.89 -3.86
C ILE A 94 9.94 -6.30 -2.45
N ALA A 95 9.19 -7.18 -1.77
CA ALA A 95 9.57 -7.72 -0.47
C ALA A 95 10.90 -8.49 -0.54
N LYS A 96 11.10 -9.33 -1.56
CA LYS A 96 12.38 -10.01 -1.81
C LYS A 96 13.52 -9.04 -2.01
N TYR A 97 13.30 -8.02 -2.84
CA TYR A 97 14.33 -7.03 -3.18
C TYR A 97 14.76 -6.19 -1.98
N VAL A 98 13.81 -5.67 -1.19
CA VAL A 98 14.11 -4.70 -0.13
C VAL A 98 14.38 -5.34 1.24
N VAL A 99 13.88 -6.55 1.51
CA VAL A 99 14.13 -7.27 2.78
C VAL A 99 15.17 -8.38 2.61
N GLY A 100 15.46 -8.82 1.37
CA GLY A 100 16.37 -9.94 1.12
C GLY A 100 15.79 -11.30 1.52
N LEU A 101 14.45 -11.43 1.52
CA LEU A 101 13.78 -12.71 1.81
C LEU A 101 14.07 -13.70 0.66
N ASN A 102 14.98 -14.63 0.91
CA ASN A 102 15.24 -15.80 0.04
C ASN A 102 14.29 -16.94 0.39
#